data_AF-A0A1F8V0T9-F1
#
_entry.id   AF-A0A1F8V0T9-F1
#
_cell.length_a   1.000
_cell.length_b   1.000
_cell.length_c   1.000
_cell.angle_alpha   90.00
_cell.angle_beta   90.00
_cell.angle_gamma   90.00
#
_symmetry.space_group_name_H-M   'P 1'
#
loop_
_entity.id
_entity.type
_entity.pdbx_description
1 polymer ?
#
loop_
_entity_poly.entity_id
_entity_poly.type
_entity_poly.pdbx_seq_one_letter_code
_entity_poly.pdbx_strand_id
1 'polypeptide(L)' 'MDSQELKQALLDGSPVSCNGINYKCVSAIIYRAANGKIFTAAELLDKNRNSVSIVEPARVELTKI' A
#
# COMPACT_ATOMS: atom_id res chain seq x y z
N MET A 1 -3.94 6.14 4.29
CA MET A 1 -5.12 5.25 4.38
C MET A 1 -5.23 4.62 5.75
N ASP A 2 -6.46 4.40 6.21
CA ASP A 2 -6.76 3.52 7.33
C ASP A 2 -6.85 2.02 6.92
N SER A 3 -7.14 1.14 7.88
CA SER A 3 -7.21 -0.31 7.66
C SER A 3 -8.35 -0.75 6.72
N GLN A 4 -9.47 -0.02 6.68
CA GLN A 4 -10.61 -0.37 5.83
C GLN A 4 -10.37 0.12 4.40
N GLU A 5 -9.90 1.35 4.24
CA GLU A 5 -9.51 1.92 2.94
C GLU A 5 -8.41 1.08 2.29
N LEU A 6 -7.41 0.65 3.06
CA LEU A 6 -6.30 -0.15 2.53
C LEU A 6 -6.77 -1.54 2.04
N LYS A 7 -7.70 -2.18 2.77
CA LYS A 7 -8.31 -3.45 2.33
C LYS A 7 -9.13 -3.26 1.06
N GLN A 8 -9.91 -2.18 0.99
CA GLN A 8 -10.69 -1.89 -0.20
C GLN A 8 -9.78 -1.62 -1.41
N ALA A 9 -8.73 -0.80 -1.25
CA ALA A 9 -7.76 -0.52 -2.30
C ALA A 9 -7.03 -1.79 -2.79
N LEU A 10 -6.72 -2.73 -1.90
CA LEU A 10 -6.18 -4.04 -2.25
C LEU A 10 -7.15 -4.87 -3.09
N LEU A 11 -8.43 -4.94 -2.68
CA LEU A 11 -9.45 -5.72 -3.38
C LEU A 11 -9.81 -5.13 -4.75
N ASP A 12 -9.88 -3.80 -4.84
CA ASP A 12 -10.23 -3.09 -6.06
C ASP A 12 -9.06 -3.04 -7.06
N GLY A 13 -7.83 -3.26 -6.60
CA GLY A 13 -6.64 -3.03 -7.41
C GLY A 13 -6.48 -1.57 -7.82
N SER A 14 -6.99 -0.64 -7.00
CA SER A 14 -7.03 0.80 -7.31
C SER A 14 -5.63 1.40 -7.37
N PRO A 15 -5.35 2.31 -8.33
CA PRO A 15 -4.12 3.09 -8.35
C PRO A 15 -3.93 3.92 -7.08
N VAL A 16 -2.69 3.93 -6.59
CA VAL A 16 -2.32 4.65 -5.36
C VAL A 16 -1.06 5.46 -5.56
N SER A 17 -0.90 6.51 -4.78
CA SER A 17 0.33 7.30 -4.70
C SER A 17 0.93 7.21 -3.30
N CYS A 18 2.25 7.32 -3.23
CA CYS A 18 2.97 7.41 -1.96
C CYS A 18 4.22 8.28 -2.18
N ASN A 19 4.33 9.37 -1.41
CA ASN A 19 5.41 10.37 -1.52
C ASN A 19 5.64 10.90 -2.96
N GLY A 20 4.55 11.16 -3.69
CA GLY A 20 4.62 11.69 -5.06
C GLY A 20 4.95 10.65 -6.14
N ILE A 21 5.14 9.38 -5.80
CA ILE A 21 5.30 8.28 -6.75
C ILE A 21 3.97 7.57 -6.95
N ASN A 22 3.57 7.37 -8.20
CA ASN A 22 2.34 6.65 -8.56
C ASN A 22 2.62 5.17 -8.80
N TYR A 23 1.90 4.32 -8.07
CA TYR A 23 1.96 2.87 -8.12
C TYR A 23 0.72 2.32 -8.84
N LYS A 24 0.84 1.08 -9.33
CA LYS A 24 -0.28 0.41 -9.98
C LYS A 24 -1.42 0.13 -9.00
N CYS A 25 -1.07 -0.40 -7.83
CA CYS A 25 -2.01 -0.73 -6.77
C CYS A 25 -1.29 -1.11 -5.47
N VAL A 26 -2.07 -1.28 -4.40
CA VAL A 26 -1.65 -2.07 -3.24
C VAL A 26 -1.72 -3.55 -3.64
N SER A 27 -0.62 -4.29 -3.49
CA SER A 27 -0.53 -5.73 -3.83
C SER A 27 -0.59 -6.65 -2.61
N ALA A 28 -0.28 -6.14 -1.42
CA ALA A 28 -0.40 -6.89 -0.17
C ALA A 28 -0.55 -5.98 1.05
N ILE A 29 -1.15 -6.54 2.12
CA ILE A 29 -1.12 -5.99 3.47
C ILE A 29 -0.24 -6.90 4.33
N ILE A 30 0.80 -6.33 4.91
CA ILE A 30 1.83 -7.06 5.65
C ILE A 30 1.71 -6.72 7.13
N TYR A 31 1.58 -7.74 7.98
CA TYR A 31 1.70 -7.58 9.43
C TYR A 31 3.10 -8.00 9.86
N ARG A 32 3.84 -7.08 10.51
CA ARG A 32 5.21 -7.32 10.98
C ARG A 32 5.26 -7.25 12.50
N ALA A 33 5.79 -8.29 13.13
CA ALA A 33 6.13 -8.25 14.54
C ALA A 33 7.51 -7.59 14.74
N ALA A 34 7.57 -6.54 15.54
CA ALA A 34 8.81 -5.89 15.96
C ALA A 34 8.65 -5.32 17.37
N ASN A 35 9.67 -5.44 18.22
CA ASN A 35 9.67 -4.90 19.59
C ASN A 35 8.42 -5.26 20.41
N GLY A 36 7.93 -6.51 20.27
CA GLY A 36 6.74 -7.00 20.98
C GLY A 36 5.40 -6.43 20.49
N LYS A 37 5.38 -5.72 19.36
CA LYS A 37 4.17 -5.14 18.75
C LYS A 37 4.01 -5.60 17.30
N ILE A 38 2.78 -5.60 16.81
CA ILE A 38 2.46 -5.83 15.40
C ILE A 38 2.22 -4.48 14.74
N PHE A 39 2.89 -4.25 13.62
CA PHE A 39 2.70 -3.08 12.77
C PHE A 39 2.19 -3.52 11.39
N THR A 40 1.33 -2.69 10.80
CA THR A 40 0.79 -2.90 9.47
C THR A 40 1.61 -2.12 8.45
N ALA A 41 1.98 -2.77 7.35
CA ALA A 41 2.60 -2.16 6.18
C ALA A 41 1.79 -2.48 4.92
N ALA A 42 1.86 -1.59 3.94
CA ALA A 42 1.30 -1.81 2.61
C ALA A 42 2.44 -2.15 1.64
N GLU A 43 2.24 -3.16 0.80
CA GLU A 43 3.08 -3.42 -0.37
C GLU A 43 2.45 -2.75 -1.59
N LEU A 44 3.23 -1.92 -2.28
CA LEU A 44 2.80 -1.20 -3.49
C LEU A 44 3.51 -1.76 -4.71
N LEU A 45 2.75 -2.18 -5.72
CA LEU A 45 3.30 -2.69 -6.98
C LEU A 45 3.53 -1.52 -7.95
N ASP A 46 4.72 -1.43 -8.54
CA ASP A 46 5.01 -0.41 -9.54
C ASP A 46 4.14 -0.55 -10.82
N LYS A 47 4.07 0.51 -11.62
CA LYS A 47 3.27 0.51 -12.86
C LYS A 47 3.67 -0.60 -13.84
N ASN A 48 4.94 -0.96 -13.84
CA ASN A 48 5.52 -1.91 -14.79
C ASN A 48 5.50 -3.37 -14.29
N ARG A 49 5.09 -3.62 -13.04
CA ARG A 49 5.08 -4.94 -12.38
C ARG A 49 6.47 -5.55 -12.19
N ASN A 50 7.49 -4.71 -12.07
CA ASN A 50 8.88 -5.11 -11.93
C ASN A 50 9.41 -4.94 -10.50
N SER A 51 8.72 -4.15 -9.66
CA SER A 51 9.19 -3.83 -8.32
C SER A 51 8.04 -3.61 -7.35
N VAL A 52 8.31 -3.86 -6.08
CA VAL A 52 7.40 -3.56 -4.98
C VAL A 52 8.06 -2.65 -3.96
N SER A 53 7.26 -1.80 -3.31
CA SER A 53 7.70 -0.94 -2.22
C SER A 53 6.87 -1.19 -0.97
N ILE A 54 7.53 -1.38 0.17
CA ILE A 54 6.87 -1.60 1.45
C ILE A 54 6.85 -0.29 2.20
N VAL A 55 5.65 0.21 2.50
CA VAL A 55 5.44 1.54 3.08
C VAL A 55 4.48 1.50 4.26
N GLU A 56 4.52 2.57 5.06
CA GLU A 56 3.50 2.80 6.08
C GLU A 56 2.16 3.18 5.42
N PRO A 57 1.03 2.53 5.76
CA PRO A 57 -0.27 2.78 5.12
C PRO A 57 -0.76 4.21 5.22
N ALA A 58 -0.38 4.93 6.29
CA ALA A 58 -0.74 6.32 6.49
C ALA A 58 -0.22 7.25 5.36
N ARG A 59 0.85 6.84 4.65
CA ARG A 59 1.47 7.61 3.56
C ARG A 59 0.90 7.29 2.17
N VAL A 60 -0.07 6.37 2.11
CA VAL A 60 -0.69 5.93 0.86
C VAL A 60 -1.98 6.69 0.65
N GLU A 61 -2.17 7.18 -0.58
CA GLU A 61 -3.33 7.95 -1.02
C GLU A 61 -3.92 7.34 -2.30
N LEU A 62 -5.26 7.31 -2.43
CA LEU A 62 -5.90 6.90 -3.68
C LEU A 62 -5.56 7.91 -4.79
N THR A 63 -5.22 7.42 -5.97
CA THR A 63 -5.03 8.27 -7.14
C THR A 63 -6.29 8.25 -7.99
N LYS A 64 -6.76 9.43 -8.42
CA LYS A 64 -7.82 9.53 -9.43
C LYS A 64 -7.22 9.27 -10.81
N ILE A 65 -7.87 8.41 -11.59
CA ILE A 65 -7.57 8.19 -13.01
C ILE A 65 -8.08 9.39 -13.80
#